data_AF-A0AAD1W997-F1
#
_entry.id   AF-A0AAD1W997-F1
#
_cell.length_a   1.000
_cell.length_b   1.000
_cell.length_c   1.000
_cell.angle_alpha   90.00
_cell.angle_beta   90.00
_cell.angle_gamma   90.00
#
_symmetry.space_group_name_H-M   'P 1'
#
loop_
_entity.id
_entity.type
_entity.pdbx_description
1 polymer ?
#
loop_
_entity_poly.entity_id
_entity_poly.type
_entity_poly.pdbx_seq_one_letter_code
_entity_poly.pdbx_strand_id
1 'polypeptide(L)'
;MLYCFGGGILSSIMLAEPPVTFLSNGTNILMASITWYLVYYFPSDLFYNFSCIRPIRVIVAALKEVTRTWKILSGVTQAHSRFQDAWLVMITIGWAKGAGGGLISNFEQLVRGVWKPESNELLKMSYPVKVSLVGAVLFTLQQTQHLPLSRNNLMLFYTLFLIATKVQMMLTHSSTSPFQPIEAALCRLLFSCHQAQTPVNEKVTTTSADAKGETSKKPVEKLSAKISKSAQKTEAKKSD
;
A
#
# COMPACT_ATOMS: atom_id res chain seq x y z
N MET A 1 15.28 3.89 11.21
CA MET A 1 16.15 3.63 10.04
C MET A 1 15.46 2.88 8.91
N LEU A 2 14.77 1.75 9.16
CA LEU A 2 14.06 0.99 8.12
C LEU A 2 13.05 1.82 7.30
N TYR A 3 12.30 2.74 7.91
CA TYR A 3 11.40 3.63 7.16
C TYR A 3 12.11 4.63 6.24
N CYS A 4 13.32 5.08 6.60
CA CYS A 4 14.07 6.08 5.85
C CYS A 4 14.85 5.44 4.70
N PHE A 5 15.49 4.31 4.99
CA PHE A 5 16.45 3.63 4.11
C PHE A 5 15.95 2.30 3.55
N GLY A 6 14.72 1.87 3.88
CA GLY A 6 14.17 0.57 3.47
C GLY A 6 14.16 0.35 1.96
N GLY A 7 13.97 1.43 1.17
CA GLY A 7 14.09 1.36 -0.28
C GLY A 7 15.50 1.00 -0.76
N GLY A 8 16.53 1.60 -0.13
CA GLY A 8 17.93 1.29 -0.42
C GLY A 8 18.30 -0.12 0.01
N ILE A 9 17.95 -0.49 1.25
CA ILE A 9 18.21 -1.83 1.81
C ILE A 9 17.60 -2.91 0.91
N LEU A 10 16.31 -2.77 0.56
CA LEU A 10 15.64 -3.74 -0.27
C LEU A 10 16.27 -3.82 -1.67
N SER A 11 16.56 -2.67 -2.31
CA SER A 11 17.22 -2.69 -3.62
C SER A 11 18.61 -3.32 -3.59
N SER A 12 19.39 -3.09 -2.53
CA SER A 12 20.73 -3.67 -2.39
C SER A 12 20.66 -5.18 -2.20
N ILE A 13 19.71 -5.68 -1.39
CA ILE A 13 19.48 -7.12 -1.25
C ILE A 13 19.14 -7.76 -2.60
N MET A 14 18.27 -7.13 -3.39
CA MET A 14 17.83 -7.66 -4.69
C MET A 14 18.93 -7.63 -5.77
N LEU A 15 19.85 -6.66 -5.69
CA LEU A 15 21.01 -6.57 -6.60
C LEU A 15 22.25 -7.32 -6.08
N ALA A 16 22.14 -8.03 -4.95
CA ALA A 16 23.26 -8.63 -4.23
C ALA A 16 24.40 -7.64 -3.89
N GLU A 17 24.05 -6.37 -3.71
CA GLU A 17 24.93 -5.35 -3.15
C GLU A 17 24.92 -5.45 -1.61
N PRO A 18 26.00 -5.05 -0.93
CA PRO A 18 26.03 -5.11 0.53
C PRO A 18 24.87 -4.29 1.12
N PRO A 19 23.94 -4.88 1.90
CA PRO A 19 22.78 -4.17 2.43
C PRO A 19 23.19 -3.09 3.44
N VAL A 20 24.43 -3.10 3.91
CA VAL A 20 25.04 -2.08 4.76
C VAL A 20 25.56 -0.86 3.99
N THR A 21 25.45 -0.82 2.66
CA THR A 21 25.96 0.30 1.84
C THR A 21 25.33 1.64 2.23
N PHE A 22 24.07 1.65 2.69
CA PHE A 22 23.45 2.88 3.19
C PHE A 22 24.16 3.44 4.45
N LEU A 23 24.87 2.60 5.21
CA LEU A 23 25.63 2.99 6.39
C LEU A 23 26.92 3.77 6.05
N SER A 24 27.39 3.68 4.81
CA SER A 24 28.56 4.43 4.37
C SER A 24 28.31 5.94 4.33
N ASN A 25 27.05 6.37 4.17
CA ASN A 25 26.69 7.79 4.07
C ASN A 25 26.37 8.37 5.46
N GLY A 26 27.43 8.69 6.22
CA GLY A 26 27.34 9.22 7.57
C GLY A 26 26.38 10.41 7.72
N THR A 27 26.41 11.36 6.77
CA THR A 27 25.53 12.55 6.78
C THR A 27 24.05 12.19 6.72
N ASN A 28 23.67 11.24 5.86
CA ASN A 28 22.27 10.82 5.71
C ASN A 28 21.76 10.10 6.97
N ILE A 29 22.59 9.26 7.56
CA ILE A 29 22.27 8.52 8.79
C ILE A 29 22.14 9.49 9.96
N LEU A 30 23.08 10.42 10.09
CA LEU A 30 23.06 11.43 11.14
C LEU A 30 21.80 12.28 11.03
N MET A 31 21.46 12.77 9.83
CA MET A 31 20.24 13.56 9.61
C MET A 31 18.97 12.77 9.95
N ALA A 32 18.89 11.50 9.55
CA ALA A 32 17.75 10.64 9.89
C ALA A 32 17.68 10.34 11.40
N SER A 33 18.83 10.18 12.07
CA SER A 33 18.92 9.87 13.51
C SER A 33 18.58 11.09 14.35
N ILE A 34 19.06 12.28 13.97
CA ILE A 34 18.69 13.56 14.58
C ILE A 34 17.18 13.78 14.41
N THR A 35 16.64 13.59 13.22
CA THR A 35 15.19 13.72 12.99
C THR A 35 14.40 12.75 13.86
N TRP A 36 14.83 11.50 13.96
CA TRP A 36 14.20 10.52 14.86
C TRP A 36 14.28 10.97 16.32
N TYR A 37 15.45 11.42 16.80
CA TYR A 37 15.62 11.88 18.17
C TYR A 37 14.73 13.10 18.49
N LEU A 38 14.69 14.09 17.60
CA LEU A 38 13.84 15.28 17.74
C LEU A 38 12.34 14.95 17.75
N VAL A 39 11.90 13.94 16.99
CA VAL A 39 10.48 13.55 16.98
C VAL A 39 10.06 12.89 18.30
N TYR A 40 10.93 12.14 18.97
CA TYR A 40 10.57 11.33 20.14
C TYR A 40 10.99 11.92 21.50
N TYR A 41 12.10 12.66 21.55
CA TYR A 41 12.73 13.08 22.82
C TYR A 41 12.83 14.60 22.99
N PHE A 42 12.29 15.39 22.06
CA PHE A 42 12.32 16.84 22.19
C PHE A 42 11.38 17.30 23.30
N PRO A 43 11.81 18.23 24.18
CA PRO A 43 11.01 18.63 25.35
C PRO A 43 9.62 19.12 24.95
N SER A 44 8.62 18.70 25.75
CA SER A 44 7.21 19.06 25.59
C SER A 44 6.63 18.72 24.21
N ASP A 45 7.20 17.73 23.50
CA ASP A 45 6.79 17.29 22.16
C ASP A 45 6.66 18.44 21.13
N LEU A 46 7.34 19.56 21.33
CA LEU A 46 7.19 20.76 20.49
C LEU A 46 7.51 20.47 19.03
N PHE A 47 8.57 19.71 18.76
CA PHE A 47 8.99 19.36 17.40
C PHE A 47 7.96 18.44 16.70
N TYR A 48 7.41 17.47 17.42
CA TYR A 48 6.33 16.62 16.93
C TYR A 48 5.08 17.44 16.65
N ASN A 49 4.65 18.27 17.61
CA ASN A 49 3.48 19.13 17.48
C ASN A 49 3.60 20.08 16.28
N PHE A 50 4.76 20.73 16.13
CA PHE A 50 5.07 21.57 14.97
C PHE A 50 4.98 20.80 13.64
N SER A 51 5.59 19.61 13.57
CA SER A 51 5.53 18.73 12.39
C SER A 51 4.13 18.19 12.10
N CYS A 52 3.26 18.18 13.11
CA CYS A 52 1.87 17.72 13.00
C CYS A 52 0.91 18.80 12.52
N ILE A 53 1.30 20.08 12.55
CA ILE A 53 0.52 21.18 11.99
C ILE A 53 0.22 20.88 10.52
N ARG A 54 -1.06 20.97 10.14
CA ARG A 54 -1.58 20.55 8.82
C ARG A 54 -0.77 21.09 7.63
N PRO A 55 -0.57 22.41 7.46
CA PRO A 55 0.20 22.93 6.32
C PRO A 55 1.64 22.41 6.28
N ILE A 56 2.32 22.35 7.42
CA ILE A 56 3.69 21.82 7.51
C ILE A 56 3.72 20.35 7.11
N ARG A 57 2.79 19.55 7.64
CA ARG A 57 2.68 18.12 7.30
C ARG A 57 2.41 17.91 5.81
N VAL A 58 1.59 18.76 5.18
CA VAL A 58 1.31 18.69 3.74
C VAL A 58 2.56 19.00 2.92
N ILE A 59 3.31 20.05 3.28
CA ILE A 59 4.57 20.41 2.60
C ILE A 59 5.59 19.26 2.72
N VAL A 60 5.79 18.72 3.92
CA VAL A 60 6.72 17.60 4.16
C VAL A 60 6.28 16.35 3.39
N ALA A 61 4.97 16.07 3.33
CA ALA A 61 4.44 14.96 2.54
C ALA A 61 4.67 15.16 1.03
N ALA A 62 4.48 16.38 0.51
CA ALA A 62 4.75 16.69 -0.89
C ALA A 62 6.24 16.50 -1.24
N LEU A 63 7.15 17.01 -0.40
CA LEU A 63 8.60 16.82 -0.56
C LEU A 63 8.97 15.32 -0.52
N LYS A 64 8.31 14.54 0.33
CA LYS A 64 8.50 13.08 0.36
C LYS A 64 8.11 12.44 -0.97
N GLU A 65 7.02 12.85 -1.61
CA GLU A 65 6.62 12.34 -2.92
C GLU A 65 7.62 12.73 -4.03
N VAL A 66 8.22 13.93 -3.97
CA VAL A 66 9.33 14.31 -4.87
C VAL A 66 10.51 13.34 -4.73
N THR A 67 10.95 13.08 -3.48
CA THR A 67 12.06 12.15 -3.25
C THR A 67 11.74 10.72 -3.70
N ARG A 68 10.45 10.31 -3.66
CA ARG A 68 10.03 9.00 -4.17
C ARG A 68 10.28 8.89 -5.67
N THR A 69 9.89 9.88 -6.47
CA THR A 69 10.12 9.86 -7.92
C THR A 69 11.60 9.70 -8.26
N TRP A 70 12.46 10.48 -7.59
CA TRP A 70 13.91 10.38 -7.76
C TRP A 70 14.47 9.01 -7.38
N LYS A 71 13.97 8.42 -6.29
CA LYS A 71 14.37 7.06 -5.86
C LYS A 71 13.96 6.00 -6.87
N ILE A 72 12.74 6.07 -7.41
CA ILE A 72 12.25 5.12 -8.43
C ILE A 72 13.14 5.23 -9.67
N LEU A 73 13.34 6.44 -10.20
CA LEU A 73 14.17 6.64 -11.39
C LEU A 73 15.60 6.16 -11.14
N SER A 74 16.20 6.51 -10.01
CA SER A 74 17.55 6.05 -9.63
C SER A 74 17.63 4.52 -9.57
N GLY A 75 16.57 3.83 -9.14
CA GLY A 75 16.48 2.37 -9.14
C GLY A 75 16.43 1.80 -10.54
N VAL A 76 15.57 2.34 -11.40
CA VAL A 76 15.45 1.94 -12.81
C VAL A 76 16.77 2.14 -13.55
N THR A 77 17.42 3.30 -13.38
CA THR A 77 18.71 3.57 -14.03
C THR A 77 19.85 2.70 -13.51
N GLN A 78 19.86 2.38 -12.20
CA GLN A 78 20.86 1.48 -11.61
C GLN A 78 20.67 0.04 -12.10
N ALA A 79 19.41 -0.41 -12.21
CA ALA A 79 19.13 -1.74 -12.76
C ALA A 79 19.50 -1.82 -14.24
N HIS A 80 19.20 -0.78 -15.02
CA HIS A 80 19.51 -0.72 -16.44
C HIS A 80 21.02 -0.72 -16.72
N SER A 81 21.83 -0.04 -15.90
CA SER A 81 23.29 -0.05 -16.06
C SER A 81 23.89 -1.44 -15.82
N ARG A 82 23.27 -2.26 -14.96
CA ARG A 82 23.74 -3.62 -14.63
C ARG A 82 23.17 -4.70 -15.57
N PHE A 83 21.89 -4.58 -15.91
CA PHE A 83 21.17 -5.53 -16.75
C PHE A 83 20.54 -4.77 -17.92
N GLN A 84 21.20 -4.82 -19.07
CA GLN A 84 20.68 -4.24 -20.32
C GLN A 84 19.37 -4.96 -20.68
N ASP A 85 18.33 -4.19 -21.02
CA ASP A 85 17.00 -4.64 -21.49
C ASP A 85 16.22 -5.64 -20.61
N ALA A 86 16.62 -5.85 -19.35
CA ALA A 86 15.86 -6.67 -18.40
C ALA A 86 14.69 -5.88 -17.76
N TRP A 87 13.53 -5.85 -18.42
CA TRP A 87 12.39 -5.03 -18.01
C TRP A 87 11.91 -5.35 -16.59
N LEU A 88 11.79 -6.64 -16.25
CA LEU A 88 11.35 -7.06 -14.93
C LEU A 88 12.30 -6.58 -13.84
N VAL A 89 13.61 -6.70 -14.06
CA VAL A 89 14.62 -6.26 -13.09
C VAL A 89 14.54 -4.76 -12.86
N MET A 90 14.40 -3.97 -13.94
CA MET A 90 14.24 -2.51 -13.84
C MET A 90 12.98 -2.13 -13.03
N ILE A 91 11.84 -2.77 -13.32
CA ILE A 91 10.59 -2.53 -12.61
C ILE A 91 10.74 -2.89 -11.13
N THR A 92 11.29 -4.06 -10.83
CA THR A 92 11.40 -4.55 -9.46
C THR A 92 12.33 -3.68 -8.61
N ILE A 93 13.50 -3.26 -9.15
CA ILE A 93 14.43 -2.39 -8.40
C ILE A 93 13.88 -0.97 -8.25
N GLY A 94 13.25 -0.41 -9.29
CA GLY A 94 12.57 0.88 -9.21
C GLY A 94 11.45 0.87 -8.17
N TRP A 95 10.66 -0.20 -8.15
CA TRP A 95 9.58 -0.39 -7.18
C TRP A 95 10.11 -0.56 -5.75
N ALA A 96 11.17 -1.36 -5.57
CA ALA A 96 11.86 -1.53 -4.30
C ALA A 96 12.39 -0.19 -3.75
N LYS A 97 13.02 0.66 -4.57
CA LYS A 97 13.49 1.97 -4.10
C LYS A 97 12.36 2.96 -3.79
N GLY A 98 11.26 2.90 -4.54
CA GLY A 98 10.11 3.79 -4.35
C GLY A 98 9.29 3.51 -3.09
N ALA A 99 9.07 2.23 -2.79
CA ALA A 99 8.17 1.80 -1.72
C ALA A 99 8.77 0.72 -0.79
N GLY A 100 10.09 0.56 -0.75
CA GLY A 100 10.74 -0.53 0.00
C GLY A 100 10.41 -0.54 1.49
N GLY A 101 10.20 0.62 2.11
CA GLY A 101 9.74 0.69 3.51
C GLY A 101 8.35 0.07 3.73
N GLY A 102 7.45 0.15 2.73
CA GLY A 102 6.17 -0.54 2.74
C GLY A 102 6.34 -2.04 2.48
N LEU A 103 7.15 -2.41 1.49
CA LEU A 103 7.39 -3.83 1.15
C LEU A 103 8.03 -4.63 2.30
N ILE A 104 8.92 -4.01 3.08
CA ILE A 104 9.54 -4.62 4.27
C ILE A 104 8.74 -4.37 5.56
N SER A 105 7.52 -3.84 5.48
CA SER A 105 6.73 -3.46 6.66
C SER A 105 6.48 -4.62 7.61
N ASN A 106 6.28 -5.85 7.12
CA ASN A 106 6.14 -7.02 8.00
C ASN A 106 7.39 -7.30 8.82
N PHE A 107 8.57 -7.14 8.22
CA PHE A 107 9.84 -7.29 8.93
C PHE A 107 10.05 -6.13 9.91
N GLU A 108 9.67 -4.90 9.53
CA GLU A 108 9.69 -3.76 10.44
C GLU A 108 8.76 -3.97 11.65
N GLN A 109 7.58 -4.54 11.46
CA GLN A 109 6.68 -4.91 12.55
C GLN A 109 7.33 -5.95 13.45
N LEU A 110 8.00 -6.96 12.87
CA LEU A 110 8.73 -7.98 13.63
C LEU A 110 9.85 -7.36 14.47
N VAL A 111 10.60 -6.39 13.94
CA VAL A 111 11.62 -5.64 14.69
C VAL A 111 11.03 -4.88 15.87
N ARG A 112 9.76 -4.47 15.79
CA ARG A 112 9.01 -3.85 16.89
C ARG A 112 8.36 -4.86 17.84
N GLY A 113 8.51 -6.17 17.58
CA GLY A 113 7.91 -7.24 18.37
C GLY A 113 6.46 -7.57 18.00
N VAL A 114 5.96 -7.09 16.86
CA VAL A 114 4.59 -7.34 16.38
C VAL A 114 4.64 -8.24 15.15
N TRP A 115 3.91 -9.36 15.15
CA TRP A 115 3.79 -10.24 13.99
C TRP A 115 2.35 -10.34 13.52
N LYS A 116 2.07 -9.83 12.31
CA LYS A 116 0.74 -9.86 11.67
C LYS A 116 0.85 -10.44 10.26
N PRO A 117 0.88 -11.77 10.12
CA PRO A 117 1.09 -12.42 8.83
C PRO A 117 -0.10 -12.26 7.87
N GLU A 118 -1.28 -11.93 8.39
CA GLU A 118 -2.51 -11.74 7.60
C GLU A 118 -2.48 -10.47 6.74
N SER A 119 -1.72 -9.45 7.17
CA SER A 119 -1.63 -8.17 6.46
C SER A 119 -0.34 -8.10 5.64
N ASN A 120 -0.39 -8.51 4.37
CA ASN A 120 0.73 -8.40 3.44
C ASN A 120 0.49 -7.30 2.41
N GLU A 121 1.49 -6.45 2.18
CA GLU A 121 1.44 -5.43 1.11
C GLU A 121 1.35 -6.05 -0.29
N LEU A 122 1.78 -7.31 -0.46
CA LEU A 122 1.58 -8.04 -1.72
C LEU A 122 0.14 -8.56 -1.87
N LEU A 123 -0.55 -8.84 -0.77
CA LEU A 123 -1.94 -9.32 -0.78
C LEU A 123 -2.92 -8.16 -0.97
N LYS A 124 -2.74 -7.08 -0.20
CA LYS A 124 -3.52 -5.84 -0.32
C LYS A 124 -2.57 -4.66 -0.34
N MET A 125 -2.23 -4.26 -1.55
CA MET A 125 -1.24 -3.23 -1.82
C MET A 125 -1.75 -1.85 -1.40
N SER A 126 -1.01 -1.17 -0.54
CA SER A 126 -1.29 0.19 -0.13
C SER A 126 -1.10 1.16 -1.29
N TYR A 127 -1.75 2.33 -1.21
CA TYR A 127 -1.65 3.37 -2.24
C TYR A 127 -0.18 3.71 -2.60
N PRO A 128 0.74 3.98 -1.64
CA PRO A 128 2.13 4.33 -1.97
C PRO A 128 2.87 3.22 -2.72
N VAL A 129 2.60 1.96 -2.38
CA VAL A 129 3.21 0.79 -3.02
C VAL A 129 2.68 0.65 -4.44
N LYS A 130 1.35 0.77 -4.64
CA LYS A 130 0.70 0.75 -5.96
C LYS A 130 1.25 1.81 -6.90
N VAL A 131 1.30 3.08 -6.47
CA VAL A 131 1.77 4.16 -7.35
C VAL A 131 3.26 4.04 -7.64
N SER A 132 4.04 3.50 -6.71
CA SER A 132 5.46 3.23 -6.96
C SER A 132 5.67 2.14 -8.00
N LEU A 133 4.81 1.11 -8.04
CA LEU A 133 4.84 0.10 -9.09
C LEU A 133 4.48 0.72 -10.46
N VAL A 134 3.40 1.50 -10.53
CA VAL A 134 3.02 2.22 -11.76
C VAL A 134 4.14 3.13 -12.23
N GLY A 135 4.76 3.89 -11.31
CA GLY A 135 5.92 4.72 -11.61
C GLY A 135 7.10 3.92 -12.15
N ALA A 136 7.42 2.78 -11.52
CA ALA A 136 8.52 1.92 -11.97
C ALA A 136 8.28 1.37 -13.38
N VAL A 137 7.04 0.99 -13.72
CA VAL A 137 6.66 0.58 -15.08
C VAL A 137 6.82 1.74 -16.07
N LEU A 138 6.28 2.92 -15.77
CA LEU A 138 6.37 4.10 -16.64
C LEU A 138 7.83 4.51 -16.89
N PHE A 139 8.66 4.58 -15.85
CA PHE A 139 10.08 4.92 -16.00
C PHE A 139 10.88 3.82 -16.70
N THR A 140 10.48 2.56 -16.59
CA THR A 140 11.12 1.46 -17.35
C THR A 140 10.78 1.55 -18.83
N LEU A 141 9.51 1.75 -19.19
CA LEU A 141 9.09 1.95 -20.59
C LEU A 141 9.75 3.17 -21.22
N GLN A 142 9.96 4.22 -20.43
CA GLN A 142 10.71 5.40 -20.82
C GLN A 142 12.20 5.10 -21.03
N GLN A 143 12.81 4.28 -20.16
CA GLN A 143 14.21 3.90 -20.27
C GLN A 143 14.46 3.03 -21.51
N THR A 144 13.52 2.14 -21.85
CA THR A 144 13.60 1.25 -23.02
C THR A 144 13.10 1.89 -24.32
N GLN A 145 12.88 3.21 -24.35
CA GLN A 145 12.42 3.98 -25.53
C GLN A 145 11.07 3.53 -26.13
N HIS A 146 10.25 2.80 -25.39
CA HIS A 146 8.90 2.42 -25.84
C HIS A 146 7.87 3.54 -25.64
N LEU A 147 8.20 4.52 -24.78
CA LEU A 147 7.34 5.65 -24.48
C LEU A 147 7.93 6.93 -25.12
N PRO A 148 7.21 7.60 -26.06
CA PRO A 148 7.70 8.78 -26.77
C PRO A 148 7.53 10.06 -25.93
N LEU A 149 8.00 10.06 -24.68
CA LEU A 149 8.09 11.27 -23.86
C LEU A 149 9.55 11.57 -23.53
N SER A 150 9.85 12.77 -23.05
CA SER A 150 11.16 13.06 -22.47
C SER A 150 11.19 12.63 -21.00
N ARG A 151 12.36 12.20 -20.51
CA ARG A 151 12.56 11.78 -19.12
C ARG A 151 12.12 12.87 -18.13
N ASN A 152 12.44 14.12 -18.45
CA ASN A 152 12.17 15.26 -17.59
C ASN A 152 10.66 15.57 -17.53
N ASN A 153 9.96 15.48 -18.67
CA ASN A 153 8.52 15.70 -18.71
C ASN A 153 7.79 14.59 -17.95
N LEU A 154 8.19 13.32 -18.14
CA LEU A 154 7.60 12.20 -17.39
C LEU A 154 7.83 12.35 -15.88
N MET A 155 9.04 12.74 -15.47
CA MET A 155 9.36 13.01 -14.08
C MET A 155 8.46 14.11 -13.49
N LEU A 156 8.26 15.20 -14.23
CA LEU A 156 7.42 16.31 -13.80
C LEU A 156 5.96 15.89 -13.66
N PHE A 157 5.38 15.28 -14.69
CA PHE A 157 3.97 14.86 -14.67
C PHE A 157 3.69 13.82 -13.59
N TYR A 158 4.57 12.81 -13.45
CA TYR A 158 4.41 11.79 -12.42
C TYR A 158 4.52 12.37 -11.00
N THR A 159 5.47 13.28 -10.78
CA THR A 159 5.64 13.94 -9.46
C THR A 159 4.46 14.84 -9.14
N LEU A 160 3.97 15.63 -10.11
CA LEU A 160 2.79 16.48 -9.92
C LEU A 160 1.55 15.63 -9.61
N PHE A 161 1.37 14.51 -10.31
CA PHE A 161 0.30 13.55 -10.03
C PHE A 161 0.38 12.98 -8.61
N LEU A 162 1.57 12.56 -8.16
CA LEU A 162 1.79 12.06 -6.80
C LEU A 162 1.49 13.12 -5.74
N ILE A 163 1.99 14.34 -5.93
CA ILE A 163 1.77 15.44 -4.98
C ILE A 163 0.27 15.76 -4.92
N ALA A 164 -0.39 15.97 -6.07
CA ALA A 164 -1.81 16.31 -6.12
C ALA A 164 -2.68 15.26 -5.43
N THR A 165 -2.46 13.98 -5.75
CA THR A 165 -3.20 12.87 -5.12
C THR A 165 -2.89 12.74 -3.63
N LYS A 166 -1.64 12.92 -3.21
CA LYS A 166 -1.25 12.87 -1.78
C LYS A 166 -1.86 14.01 -0.98
N VAL A 167 -1.81 15.23 -1.51
CA VAL A 167 -2.41 16.43 -0.91
C VAL A 167 -3.93 16.23 -0.80
N GLN A 168 -4.59 15.77 -1.85
CA GLN A 168 -6.03 15.48 -1.83
C GLN A 168 -6.39 14.46 -0.75
N MET A 169 -5.65 13.34 -0.65
CA MET A 169 -5.88 12.35 0.41
C MET A 169 -5.70 12.93 1.82
N MET A 170 -4.77 13.86 2.02
CA MET A 170 -4.54 14.51 3.30
C MET A 170 -5.60 15.56 3.66
N LEU A 171 -6.17 16.25 2.66
CA LEU A 171 -7.23 17.25 2.85
C LEU A 171 -8.60 16.60 3.04
N THR A 172 -8.96 15.64 2.18
CA THR A 172 -10.30 15.04 2.16
C THR A 172 -10.52 14.00 3.27
N HIS A 173 -9.48 13.59 4.00
CA HIS A 173 -9.51 12.50 5.00
C HIS A 173 -10.02 11.15 4.50
N SER A 174 -10.43 11.05 3.25
CA SER A 174 -10.96 9.86 2.64
C SER A 174 -9.82 8.91 2.31
N SER A 175 -9.91 7.69 2.85
CA SER A 175 -9.02 6.59 2.51
C SER A 175 -9.33 5.96 1.14
N THR A 176 -10.32 6.49 0.41
CA THR A 176 -10.66 5.99 -0.92
C THR A 176 -9.50 6.27 -1.87
N SER A 177 -8.89 5.20 -2.38
CA SER A 177 -7.75 5.33 -3.27
C SER A 177 -8.19 6.02 -4.58
N PRO A 178 -7.42 6.96 -5.15
CA PRO A 178 -7.77 7.61 -6.41
C PRO A 178 -7.83 6.64 -7.60
N PHE A 179 -7.26 5.44 -7.43
CA PHE A 179 -7.31 4.34 -8.39
C PHE A 179 -8.57 3.48 -8.28
N GLN A 180 -9.34 3.59 -7.20
CA GLN A 180 -10.53 2.76 -6.98
C GLN A 180 -11.56 2.80 -8.13
N PRO A 181 -11.89 3.97 -8.75
CA PRO A 181 -12.78 3.97 -9.91
C PRO A 181 -12.17 3.27 -11.13
N ILE A 182 -10.84 3.41 -11.33
CA ILE A 182 -10.11 2.78 -12.43
C ILE A 182 -10.04 1.27 -12.23
N GLU A 183 -9.71 0.81 -11.02
CA GLU A 183 -9.70 -0.60 -10.66
C GLU A 183 -11.09 -1.21 -10.81
N ALA A 184 -12.15 -0.53 -10.38
CA ALA A 184 -13.52 -1.01 -10.59
C ALA A 184 -13.92 -1.05 -12.07
N ALA A 185 -13.42 -0.14 -12.90
CA ALA A 185 -13.63 -0.17 -14.34
C ALA A 185 -12.85 -1.32 -15.00
N LEU A 186 -11.58 -1.51 -14.68
CA LEU A 186 -10.76 -2.62 -15.16
C LEU A 186 -11.31 -3.97 -14.72
N CYS A 187 -11.73 -4.09 -13.46
CA CYS A 187 -12.34 -5.32 -12.96
C CYS A 187 -13.64 -5.62 -13.73
N ARG A 188 -14.47 -4.61 -14.00
CA ARG A 188 -15.64 -4.80 -14.87
C ARG A 188 -15.23 -5.17 -16.30
N LEU A 189 -14.24 -4.52 -16.89
CA LEU A 189 -13.84 -4.82 -18.28
C LEU A 189 -13.22 -6.22 -18.44
N LEU A 190 -12.35 -6.62 -17.52
CA LEU A 190 -11.63 -7.89 -17.58
C LEU A 190 -12.47 -9.07 -17.07
N PHE A 191 -13.26 -8.87 -15.99
CA PHE A 191 -14.01 -9.95 -15.36
C PHE A 191 -15.52 -9.95 -15.69
N SER A 192 -16.12 -8.85 -16.17
CA SER A 192 -17.52 -8.91 -16.65
C SER A 192 -17.66 -9.68 -17.97
N CYS A 193 -16.56 -9.96 -18.69
CA CYS A 193 -16.58 -10.91 -19.80
C CYS A 193 -16.79 -12.36 -19.32
N HIS A 194 -16.50 -12.67 -18.05
CA HIS A 194 -16.70 -14.00 -17.47
C HIS A 194 -18.02 -14.15 -16.69
N GLN A 195 -18.75 -13.06 -16.43
CA GLN A 195 -20.06 -13.08 -15.78
C GLN A 195 -21.21 -13.12 -16.80
N ALA A 196 -21.01 -13.77 -17.94
CA ALA A 196 -22.06 -14.07 -18.91
C ALA A 196 -22.34 -15.58 -18.93
N GLN A 197 -22.58 -16.19 -17.77
CA GLN A 197 -23.36 -17.43 -17.61
C GLN A 197 -23.45 -17.84 -16.13
N THR A 198 -24.47 -17.33 -15.44
CA THR A 198 -25.39 -18.13 -14.59
C THR A 198 -26.59 -17.24 -14.27
N PRO A 199 -27.74 -17.42 -14.93
CA PRO A 199 -28.99 -16.84 -14.45
C PRO A 199 -29.51 -17.74 -13.32
N VAL A 200 -29.52 -17.24 -12.08
CA VAL A 200 -30.49 -17.71 -11.09
C VAL A 200 -31.44 -16.55 -10.82
N ASN A 201 -32.56 -16.65 -11.51
CA ASN A 201 -33.75 -15.83 -11.40
C ASN A 201 -34.41 -16.14 -10.03
N GLU A 202 -34.72 -15.12 -9.22
CA GLU A 202 -36.12 -14.84 -8.87
C GLU A 202 -36.32 -13.54 -8.06
N LYS A 203 -36.91 -12.58 -8.78
CA LYS A 203 -38.01 -11.66 -8.43
C LYS A 203 -37.88 -10.72 -7.22
N VAL A 204 -37.66 -9.45 -7.58
CA VAL A 204 -38.32 -8.30 -6.97
C VAL A 204 -39.74 -8.21 -7.54
N THR A 205 -40.77 -8.21 -6.69
CA THR A 205 -42.05 -7.54 -6.98
C THR A 205 -42.57 -6.87 -5.72
N THR A 206 -42.65 -5.54 -5.75
CA THR A 206 -43.39 -4.72 -4.80
C THR A 206 -44.85 -4.54 -5.23
N THR A 207 -45.71 -4.40 -4.21
CA THR A 207 -47.00 -3.66 -4.10
C THR A 207 -48.36 -4.39 -4.21
N SER A 208 -49.02 -4.41 -3.04
CA SER A 208 -50.43 -4.05 -2.69
C SER A 208 -51.64 -4.98 -2.95
N ALA A 209 -52.31 -5.32 -1.83
CA ALA A 209 -53.74 -5.14 -1.49
C ALA A 209 -54.51 -6.38 -0.97
N ASP A 210 -54.83 -6.33 0.34
CA ASP A 210 -56.02 -6.79 1.09
C ASP A 210 -56.70 -8.16 0.86
N ALA A 211 -56.73 -9.00 1.91
CA ALA A 211 -57.92 -9.24 2.75
C ALA A 211 -57.76 -10.43 3.76
N LYS A 212 -58.02 -10.11 5.04
CA LYS A 212 -58.53 -10.90 6.20
C LYS A 212 -58.36 -12.43 6.31
N GLY A 213 -57.87 -12.86 7.49
CA GLY A 213 -58.23 -14.14 8.13
C GLY A 213 -57.23 -14.59 9.22
N GLU A 214 -57.69 -14.77 10.45
CA GLU A 214 -57.00 -15.25 11.68
C GLU A 214 -56.24 -16.58 11.47
N THR A 215 -55.29 -17.10 12.28
CA THR A 215 -55.03 -17.04 13.73
C THR A 215 -53.61 -17.60 14.03
N SER A 216 -53.04 -17.20 15.17
CA SER A 216 -52.13 -17.97 16.07
C SER A 216 -50.62 -18.17 15.81
N LYS A 217 -49.85 -17.64 16.78
CA LYS A 217 -48.68 -18.20 17.50
C LYS A 217 -47.24 -18.01 16.94
N LYS A 218 -46.54 -17.05 17.57
CA LYS A 218 -45.09 -17.01 17.88
C LYS A 218 -44.61 -18.31 18.59
N PRO A 219 -43.31 -18.68 18.60
CA PRO A 219 -42.21 -17.78 18.98
C PRO A 219 -40.87 -17.89 18.25
N VAL A 220 -40.16 -16.77 18.37
CA VAL A 220 -38.72 -16.55 18.25
C VAL A 220 -37.96 -17.54 19.15
N GLU A 221 -36.68 -17.78 18.84
CA GLU A 221 -35.67 -18.31 19.76
C GLU A 221 -35.46 -19.84 19.74
N LYS A 222 -34.81 -20.36 18.67
CA LYS A 222 -34.19 -21.70 18.72
C LYS A 222 -33.01 -21.97 17.78
N LEU A 223 -32.27 -20.93 17.38
CA LEU A 223 -31.05 -21.08 16.55
C LEU A 223 -29.77 -20.54 17.19
N SER A 224 -29.82 -20.08 18.44
CA SER A 224 -28.63 -19.70 19.24
C SER A 224 -28.15 -20.80 20.19
N ALA A 225 -28.90 -21.90 20.35
CA ALA A 225 -28.56 -22.98 21.30
C ALA A 225 -27.90 -24.22 20.66
N LYS A 226 -27.58 -24.19 19.36
CA LYS A 226 -27.01 -25.34 18.63
C LYS A 226 -25.53 -25.21 18.25
N ILE A 227 -24.92 -24.05 18.50
CA ILE A 227 -23.49 -23.79 18.20
C ILE A 227 -22.63 -23.84 19.48
N SER A 228 -23.22 -23.73 20.67
CA SER A 228 -22.49 -23.75 21.95
C SER A 228 -22.21 -25.15 22.52
N LYS A 229 -22.74 -26.24 21.92
CA LYS A 229 -22.52 -27.62 22.41
C LYS A 229 -21.52 -28.44 21.61
N SER A 230 -20.98 -27.93 20.51
CA SER A 230 -19.91 -28.61 19.73
C SER A 230 -18.49 -28.18 20.14
N ALA A 231 -18.33 -27.09 20.90
CA ALA A 231 -17.02 -26.59 21.32
C ALA A 231 -16.51 -27.16 22.65
N GLN A 232 -17.36 -27.81 23.46
CA GLN A 232 -16.95 -28.33 24.78
C GLN A 232 -16.64 -29.84 24.82
N LYS A 233 -16.64 -30.54 23.67
CA LYS A 233 -16.34 -31.99 23.62
C LYS A 233 -14.97 -32.34 23.00
N THR A 234 -14.13 -31.34 22.70
CA THR A 234 -12.83 -31.56 22.06
C THR A 234 -11.62 -31.26 22.96
N GLU A 235 -11.80 -30.73 24.18
CA GLU A 235 -10.68 -30.41 25.08
C GLU A 235 -10.51 -31.33 26.30
N ALA A 236 -11.37 -32.33 26.53
CA ALA A 236 -11.26 -33.24 27.68
C ALA A 236 -10.67 -34.61 27.36
N LYS A 237 -9.74 -34.72 26.39
CA LYS A 237 -9.07 -36.01 26.09
C LYS A 237 -7.59 -35.90 25.72
N LYS A 238 -6.87 -34.93 26.31
CA LYS A 238 -5.43 -34.79 26.08
C LYS A 238 -4.66 -34.13 27.23
N SER A 239 -4.85 -34.57 28.48
CA SER A 239 -3.86 -34.46 29.57
C SER A 239 -4.33 -35.35 30.72
N ASP A 240 -3.39 -35.91 31.46
CA ASP A 240 -3.55 -36.88 32.56
C ASP A 240 -4.62 -36.55 33.62
#